data_AF-A0ABD1DR02-F1
#
_entry.id   AF-A0ABD1DR02-F1
#
_cell.length_a   1.000
_cell.length_b   1.000
_cell.length_c   1.000
_cell.angle_alpha   90.00
_cell.angle_beta   90.00
_cell.angle_gamma   90.00
#
_symmetry.space_group_name_H-M   'P 1'
#
loop_
_entity.id
_entity.type
_entity.pdbx_description
1 polymer ?
#
loop_
_entity_poly.entity_id
_entity_poly.type
_entity_poly.pdbx_seq_one_letter_code
_entity_poly.pdbx_strand_id
1 'polypeptide(L)'
;MGLKSYREATERSLDALKGADEVLLKRARHVITEIKRTTEAADALRAGDFEEMGKLMAASHNSLRDDFEVSCHEVDILVEATLGAPGVLGTRMTGGGFGGCTVTLVQKESVEAAVKTIDTIYSRKVGGKFKARFFLAEPAEGARVINLRAY
;
A
#
# COMPACT_ATOMS: atom_id res chain seq x y z
N MET A 1 -20.85 -0.98 -19.18
CA MET A 1 -20.74 -2.14 -18.25
C MET A 1 -22.09 -2.61 -17.71
N GLY A 2 -23.07 -1.73 -17.41
CA GLY A 2 -24.40 -2.18 -16.95
C GLY A 2 -24.42 -2.76 -15.52
N LEU A 3 -23.37 -2.52 -14.75
CA LEU A 3 -23.19 -2.99 -13.38
C LEU A 3 -23.57 -1.89 -12.38
N LYS A 4 -23.93 -2.29 -11.15
CA LYS A 4 -24.26 -1.32 -10.09
C LYS A 4 -23.02 -0.65 -9.49
N SER A 5 -21.88 -1.33 -9.51
CA SER A 5 -20.59 -0.81 -9.03
C SER A 5 -19.43 -1.63 -9.61
N TYR A 6 -18.20 -1.13 -9.45
CA TYR A 6 -16.99 -1.88 -9.80
C TYR A 6 -16.78 -3.16 -8.97
N ARG A 7 -17.50 -3.34 -7.86
CA ARG A 7 -17.44 -4.58 -7.07
C ARG A 7 -17.97 -5.80 -7.82
N GLU A 8 -18.89 -5.59 -8.76
CA GLU A 8 -19.45 -6.66 -9.60
C GLU A 8 -18.61 -6.91 -10.85
N ALA A 9 -17.59 -6.07 -11.10
CA ALA A 9 -16.77 -6.13 -12.29
C ALA A 9 -15.59 -7.08 -12.10
N THR A 10 -15.15 -7.65 -13.22
CA THR A 10 -13.90 -8.43 -13.32
C THR A 10 -12.98 -7.75 -14.33
N GLU A 11 -11.74 -8.22 -14.45
CA GLU A 11 -10.81 -7.71 -15.48
C GLU A 11 -11.41 -7.83 -16.90
N ARG A 12 -12.20 -8.88 -17.17
CA ARG A 12 -12.93 -9.03 -18.45
C ARG A 12 -13.96 -7.92 -18.68
N SER A 13 -14.53 -7.36 -17.62
CA SER A 13 -15.47 -6.25 -17.74
C SER A 13 -14.83 -5.00 -18.35
N LEU A 14 -13.50 -4.84 -18.25
CA LEU A 14 -12.76 -3.73 -18.87
C LEU A 14 -12.86 -3.75 -20.40
N ASP A 15 -13.14 -4.90 -21.02
CA ASP A 15 -13.38 -4.98 -22.47
C ASP A 15 -14.55 -4.09 -22.91
N ALA A 16 -15.55 -3.92 -22.04
CA ALA A 16 -16.68 -3.03 -22.28
C ALA A 16 -16.33 -1.53 -22.19
N LEU A 17 -15.09 -1.18 -21.81
CA LEU A 17 -14.54 0.16 -21.80
C LEU A 17 -13.46 0.38 -22.87
N LYS A 18 -13.26 -0.59 -23.79
CA LYS A 18 -12.37 -0.38 -24.94
C LYS A 18 -12.86 0.81 -25.77
N GLY A 19 -11.95 1.77 -26.01
CA GLY A 19 -12.26 3.01 -26.72
C GLY A 19 -12.85 4.12 -25.84
N ALA A 20 -13.03 3.88 -24.54
CA ALA A 20 -13.31 4.96 -23.58
C ALA A 20 -12.05 5.83 -23.35
N ASP A 21 -12.27 6.97 -22.70
CA ASP A 21 -11.18 7.84 -22.22
C ASP A 21 -10.13 7.05 -21.41
N GLU A 22 -8.86 7.32 -21.70
CA GLU A 22 -7.73 6.55 -21.12
C GLU A 22 -7.67 6.72 -19.60
N VAL A 23 -7.94 7.92 -19.09
CA VAL A 23 -7.94 8.20 -17.65
C VAL A 23 -9.03 7.37 -16.98
N LEU A 24 -10.26 7.40 -17.52
CA LEU A 24 -11.35 6.59 -16.97
C LEU A 24 -11.04 5.09 -16.99
N LEU A 25 -10.41 4.59 -18.05
CA LEU A 25 -9.99 3.19 -18.15
C LEU A 25 -8.95 2.83 -17.08
N LYS A 26 -7.95 3.69 -16.85
CA LYS A 26 -6.94 3.50 -15.80
C LYS A 26 -7.57 3.48 -14.41
N ARG A 27 -8.44 4.45 -14.09
CA ARG A 27 -9.12 4.50 -12.79
C ARG A 27 -9.99 3.25 -12.55
N ALA A 28 -10.74 2.81 -13.56
CA ALA A 28 -11.54 1.60 -13.47
C ALA A 28 -10.66 0.34 -13.26
N ARG A 29 -9.55 0.23 -14.00
CA ARG A 29 -8.60 -0.88 -13.88
C ARG A 29 -7.99 -0.96 -12.49
N HIS A 30 -7.57 0.17 -11.92
CA HIS A 30 -7.10 0.20 -10.54
C HIS A 30 -8.13 -0.39 -9.60
N VAL A 31 -9.37 0.15 -9.58
CA VAL A 31 -10.39 -0.27 -8.62
C VAL A 31 -10.73 -1.75 -8.77
N ILE A 32 -10.95 -2.23 -10.00
CA ILE A 32 -11.31 -3.62 -10.26
C ILE A 32 -10.19 -4.57 -9.82
N THR A 33 -8.95 -4.26 -10.18
CA THR A 33 -7.81 -5.11 -9.83
C THR A 33 -7.42 -5.01 -8.35
N GLU A 34 -7.65 -3.87 -7.70
CA GLU A 34 -7.40 -3.67 -6.27
C GLU A 34 -8.38 -4.47 -5.40
N ILE A 35 -9.65 -4.57 -5.82
CA ILE A 35 -10.65 -5.42 -5.14
C ILE A 35 -10.20 -6.89 -5.16
N LYS A 36 -9.71 -7.37 -6.30
CA LYS A 36 -9.16 -8.72 -6.45
C LYS A 36 -7.91 -8.90 -5.57
N ARG A 37 -6.91 -8.02 -5.69
CA ARG A 37 -5.68 -8.05 -4.87
C ARG A 37 -5.97 -8.04 -3.38
N THR A 38 -6.98 -7.29 -2.94
CA THR A 38 -7.39 -7.24 -1.52
C THR A 38 -7.89 -8.60 -1.03
N THR A 39 -8.63 -9.32 -1.88
CA THR A 39 -9.12 -10.66 -1.56
C THR A 39 -7.96 -11.66 -1.50
N GLU A 40 -7.06 -11.61 -2.50
CA GLU A 40 -5.85 -12.43 -2.55
C GLU A 40 -4.92 -12.17 -1.35
N ALA A 41 -4.77 -10.91 -0.92
CA ALA A 41 -3.96 -10.56 0.23
C ALA A 41 -4.57 -11.08 1.54
N ALA A 42 -5.90 -11.10 1.65
CA ALA A 42 -6.58 -11.71 2.79
C ALA A 42 -6.37 -13.23 2.83
N ASP A 43 -6.36 -13.90 1.67
CA ASP A 43 -6.10 -15.34 1.57
C ASP A 43 -4.63 -15.67 1.90
N ALA A 44 -3.68 -14.89 1.39
CA ALA A 44 -2.26 -14.99 1.73
C ALA A 44 -2.03 -14.81 3.23
N LEU A 45 -2.67 -13.81 3.84
CA LEU A 45 -2.60 -13.58 5.29
C LEU A 45 -3.16 -14.77 6.09
N ARG A 46 -4.29 -15.36 5.68
CA ARG A 46 -4.85 -16.56 6.34
C ARG A 46 -3.94 -17.78 6.23
N ALA A 47 -3.23 -17.90 5.12
CA ALA A 47 -2.27 -18.98 4.88
C ALA A 47 -0.92 -18.75 5.58
N GLY A 48 -0.67 -17.56 6.15
CA GLY A 48 0.64 -17.18 6.68
C GLY A 48 1.68 -16.90 5.58
N ASP A 49 1.26 -16.70 4.34
CA ASP A 49 2.14 -16.38 3.20
C ASP A 49 2.41 -14.88 3.14
N PHE A 50 3.31 -14.44 4.01
CA PHE A 50 3.69 -13.03 4.12
C PHE A 50 4.51 -12.52 2.92
N GLU A 51 5.18 -13.42 2.20
CA GLU A 51 5.89 -13.10 0.96
C GLU A 51 4.90 -12.70 -0.15
N GLU A 52 3.84 -13.50 -0.32
CA GLU A 52 2.79 -13.17 -1.28
C GLU A 52 2.02 -11.92 -0.88
N MET A 53 1.69 -11.77 0.41
CA MET A 53 1.09 -10.54 0.93
C MET A 53 1.96 -9.31 0.60
N GLY A 54 3.28 -9.42 0.78
CA GLY A 54 4.23 -8.35 0.46
C GLY A 54 4.26 -7.98 -1.03
N LYS A 55 4.25 -8.98 -1.92
CA LYS A 55 4.16 -8.76 -3.38
C LYS A 55 2.85 -8.08 -3.76
N LEU A 56 1.73 -8.48 -3.17
CA LEU A 56 0.42 -7.88 -3.42
C LEU A 56 0.37 -6.43 -2.94
N MET A 57 1.03 -6.09 -1.81
CA MET A 57 1.19 -4.70 -1.37
C MET A 57 1.96 -3.87 -2.40
N ALA A 58 3.11 -4.37 -2.89
CA ALA A 58 3.90 -3.66 -3.89
C ALA A 58 3.13 -3.48 -5.22
N ALA A 59 2.41 -4.51 -5.67
CA ALA A 59 1.55 -4.44 -6.85
C ALA A 59 0.41 -3.42 -6.68
N SER A 60 -0.17 -3.35 -5.49
CA SER A 60 -1.18 -2.34 -5.14
C SER A 60 -0.60 -0.92 -5.21
N HIS A 61 0.62 -0.69 -4.70
CA HIS A 61 1.27 0.62 -4.83
C HIS A 61 1.50 1.02 -6.29
N ASN A 62 2.02 0.12 -7.12
CA ASN A 62 2.22 0.38 -8.54
C ASN A 62 0.89 0.75 -9.22
N SER A 63 -0.20 0.07 -8.89
CA SER A 63 -1.52 0.42 -9.42
C SER A 63 -2.01 1.79 -8.91
N LEU A 64 -1.78 2.14 -7.64
CA LEU A 64 -2.11 3.47 -7.11
C LEU A 64 -1.30 4.59 -7.77
N ARG A 65 -0.03 4.33 -8.11
CA ARG A 65 0.86 5.27 -8.80
C ARG A 65 0.49 5.42 -10.27
N ASP A 66 0.33 4.31 -10.99
CA ASP A 66 0.27 4.31 -12.45
C ASP A 66 -1.16 4.35 -12.99
N ASP A 67 -2.09 3.61 -12.37
CA ASP A 67 -3.49 3.51 -12.82
C ASP A 67 -4.42 4.45 -12.05
N PHE A 68 -4.18 4.71 -10.76
CA PHE A 68 -5.00 5.64 -9.98
C PHE A 68 -4.42 7.05 -9.89
N GLU A 69 -3.11 7.18 -10.08
CA GLU A 69 -2.34 8.43 -10.04
C GLU A 69 -2.59 9.26 -8.77
N VAL A 70 -2.61 8.57 -7.62
CA VAL A 70 -2.75 9.21 -6.29
C VAL A 70 -1.48 9.13 -5.45
N SER A 71 -0.38 8.63 -5.99
CA SER A 71 0.91 8.72 -5.31
C SER A 71 1.53 10.12 -5.50
N CYS A 72 2.75 10.31 -5.00
CA CYS A 72 3.57 11.48 -5.30
C CYS A 72 5.05 11.11 -5.24
N HIS A 73 5.90 12.03 -5.71
CA HIS A 73 7.34 11.83 -5.80
C HIS A 73 7.97 11.38 -4.48
N GLU A 74 7.59 12.00 -3.37
CA GLU A 74 8.09 11.68 -2.03
C GLU A 74 7.69 10.26 -1.60
N VAL A 75 6.43 9.88 -1.84
CA VAL A 75 5.90 8.57 -1.48
C VAL A 75 6.55 7.47 -2.33
N ASP A 76 6.73 7.71 -3.63
CA ASP A 76 7.36 6.74 -4.54
C ASP A 76 8.82 6.51 -4.16
N ILE A 77 9.58 7.57 -3.82
CA ILE A 77 10.95 7.45 -3.31
C ILE A 77 10.97 6.65 -2.01
N LEU A 78 10.02 6.90 -1.09
CA LEU A 78 9.95 6.19 0.17
C LEU A 78 9.67 4.70 -0.03
N VAL A 79 8.75 4.35 -0.94
CA VAL A 79 8.47 2.95 -1.30
C VAL A 79 9.70 2.29 -1.91
N GLU A 80 10.37 2.93 -2.87
CA GLU A 80 11.58 2.41 -3.50
C GLU A 80 12.71 2.19 -2.50
N ALA A 81 12.93 3.16 -1.59
CA ALA A 81 13.90 3.05 -0.50
C ALA A 81 13.59 1.90 0.46
N THR A 82 12.30 1.58 0.63
CA THR A 82 11.81 0.55 1.54
C THR A 82 11.90 -0.85 0.96
N LEU A 83 11.56 -1.05 -0.33
CA LEU A 83 11.63 -2.37 -0.96
C LEU A 83 13.04 -2.98 -0.97
N GLY A 84 14.08 -2.16 -0.95
CA GLY A 84 15.47 -2.63 -0.89
C GLY A 84 16.03 -2.84 0.53
N ALA A 85 15.24 -2.57 1.57
CA ALA A 85 15.72 -2.59 2.94
C ALA A 85 15.68 -4.01 3.57
N PRO A 86 16.59 -4.34 4.51
CA PRO A 86 16.65 -5.66 5.13
C PRO A 86 15.31 -6.12 5.73
N GLY A 87 14.92 -7.37 5.44
CA GLY A 87 13.74 -8.01 6.02
C GLY A 87 12.39 -7.42 5.59
N VAL A 88 12.36 -6.45 4.67
CA VAL A 88 11.11 -5.93 4.11
C VAL A 88 10.53 -6.94 3.12
N LEU A 89 9.26 -7.29 3.33
CA LEU A 89 8.50 -8.20 2.47
C LEU A 89 7.66 -7.44 1.44
N GLY A 90 7.16 -6.26 1.82
CA GLY A 90 6.40 -5.42 0.92
C GLY A 90 6.03 -4.08 1.54
N THR A 91 5.76 -3.09 0.69
CA THR A 91 5.39 -1.75 1.13
C THR A 91 4.49 -1.07 0.10
N ARG A 92 3.64 -0.18 0.57
CA ARG A 92 2.76 0.64 -0.26
C ARG A 92 2.39 1.93 0.44
N MET A 93 1.94 2.92 -0.32
CA MET A 93 1.21 4.05 0.25
C MET A 93 -0.06 3.61 0.99
N THR A 94 -0.50 4.37 1.98
CA THR A 94 -1.75 4.11 2.71
C THR A 94 -2.54 5.40 2.94
N GLY A 95 -3.87 5.31 2.94
CA GLY A 95 -4.77 6.47 2.98
C GLY A 95 -5.06 7.06 1.59
N GLY A 96 -5.41 8.35 1.55
CA GLY A 96 -5.90 9.02 0.35
C GLY A 96 -4.86 9.37 -0.71
N GLY A 97 -3.56 9.35 -0.37
CA GLY A 97 -2.47 9.67 -1.30
C GLY A 97 -2.03 11.13 -1.29
N PHE A 98 -1.27 11.50 -2.33
CA PHE A 98 -0.65 12.81 -2.53
C PHE A 98 0.30 13.23 -1.38
N GLY A 99 0.93 12.24 -0.75
CA GLY A 99 1.78 12.40 0.43
C GLY A 99 1.36 11.45 1.55
N GLY A 100 1.66 11.83 2.78
CA GLY A 100 1.27 11.08 3.98
C GLY A 100 2.21 9.91 4.28
N CYS A 101 1.64 8.72 4.49
CA CYS A 101 2.36 7.56 5.01
C CYS A 101 2.44 6.42 3.99
N THR A 102 3.49 5.61 4.12
CA THR A 102 3.52 4.23 3.62
C THR A 102 3.27 3.26 4.77
N VAL A 103 2.82 2.06 4.43
CA VAL A 103 2.73 0.91 5.33
C VAL A 103 3.60 -0.21 4.79
N THR A 104 4.37 -0.82 5.67
CA THR A 104 5.42 -1.78 5.31
C THR A 104 5.29 -3.03 6.16
N LEU A 105 5.33 -4.18 5.51
CA LEU A 105 5.47 -5.48 6.14
C LEU A 105 6.96 -5.82 6.22
N VAL A 106 7.47 -6.02 7.43
CA VAL A 106 8.90 -6.23 7.71
C VAL A 106 9.07 -7.27 8.81
N GLN A 107 10.12 -8.09 8.70
CA GLN A 107 10.51 -9.04 9.75
C GLN A 107 10.91 -8.27 11.02
N LYS A 108 10.40 -8.71 12.17
CA LYS A 108 10.53 -8.00 13.45
C LYS A 108 11.99 -7.75 13.83
N GLU A 109 12.85 -8.73 13.56
CA GLU A 109 14.27 -8.73 13.86
C GLU A 109 15.06 -7.76 12.96
N SER A 110 14.48 -7.37 11.83
CA SER A 110 15.10 -6.47 10.84
C SER A 110 14.67 -5.01 10.98
N VAL A 111 13.73 -4.69 11.89
CA VAL A 111 13.12 -3.34 11.99
C VAL A 111 14.18 -2.23 12.13
N GLU A 112 15.14 -2.36 13.03
CA GLU A 112 16.16 -1.32 13.24
C GLU A 112 17.04 -1.12 12.00
N ALA A 113 17.49 -2.21 11.39
CA ALA A 113 18.32 -2.18 10.18
C ALA A 113 17.55 -1.62 8.97
N ALA A 114 16.27 -1.97 8.85
CA ALA A 114 15.37 -1.45 7.83
C ALA A 114 15.19 0.05 7.98
N VAL A 115 14.79 0.54 9.16
CA VAL A 115 14.57 1.97 9.43
C VAL A 115 15.81 2.79 9.10
N LYS A 116 17.00 2.34 9.54
CA LYS A 116 18.26 3.04 9.24
C LYS A 116 18.54 3.12 7.73
N THR A 117 18.34 2.01 7.03
CA THR A 117 18.54 1.93 5.57
C THR A 117 17.56 2.86 4.84
N ILE A 118 16.28 2.81 5.21
CA ILE A 118 15.23 3.62 4.61
C ILE A 118 15.50 5.11 4.85
N ASP A 119 15.77 5.52 6.08
CA ASP A 119 16.03 6.93 6.42
C ASP A 119 17.22 7.48 5.64
N THR A 120 18.29 6.69 5.52
CA THR A 120 19.50 7.06 4.77
C THR A 120 19.20 7.26 3.28
N ILE A 121 18.55 6.28 2.64
CA ILE A 121 18.25 6.32 1.21
C ILE A 121 17.24 7.43 0.90
N TYR A 122 16.16 7.51 1.69
CA TYR A 122 15.11 8.50 1.53
C TYR A 122 15.68 9.92 1.65
N SER A 123 16.37 10.22 2.76
CA SER A 123 16.96 11.53 3.01
C SER A 123 17.90 11.97 1.89
N ARG A 124 18.70 11.04 1.36
CA ARG A 124 19.58 11.31 0.21
C ARG A 124 18.78 11.64 -1.05
N LYS A 125 17.77 10.84 -1.39
CA LYS A 125 16.99 10.99 -2.64
C LYS A 125 16.13 12.25 -2.65
N VAL A 126 15.59 12.67 -1.51
CA VAL A 126 14.84 13.93 -1.38
C VAL A 126 15.73 15.16 -1.14
N GLY A 127 17.06 14.99 -1.15
CA GLY A 127 18.03 16.07 -0.96
C GLY A 127 17.96 16.72 0.43
N GLY A 128 17.57 15.98 1.46
CA GLY A 128 17.46 16.46 2.84
C GLY A 128 16.30 17.44 3.10
N LYS A 129 15.44 17.71 2.11
CA LYS A 129 14.30 18.62 2.25
C LYS A 129 13.21 18.08 3.17
N PHE A 130 13.05 16.76 3.17
CA PHE A 130 12.05 16.05 3.96
C PHE A 130 12.72 15.00 4.84
N LYS A 131 12.11 14.76 6.00
CA LYS A 131 12.53 13.71 6.94
C LYS A 131 11.39 12.73 7.17
N ALA A 132 11.64 11.45 6.95
CA ALA A 132 10.66 10.40 7.27
C ALA A 132 10.52 10.24 8.78
N ARG A 133 9.32 9.89 9.23
CA ARG A 133 9.06 9.47 10.61
C ARG A 133 8.57 8.03 10.57
N PHE A 134 9.11 7.21 11.47
CA PHE A 134 8.83 5.78 11.53
C PHE A 134 8.05 5.48 12.80
N PHE A 135 7.01 4.67 12.64
CA PHE A 135 6.18 4.17 13.73
C PHE A 135 6.09 2.66 13.57
N LEU A 136 6.51 1.93 14.60
CA LEU A 136 6.23 0.51 14.68
C LEU A 136 4.79 0.35 15.18
N ALA A 137 3.97 -0.34 14.41
CA ALA A 137 2.56 -0.54 14.72
C ALA A 137 2.26 -2.04 14.79
N GLU A 138 1.47 -2.42 15.78
CA GLU A 138 0.87 -3.76 15.91
C GLU A 138 -0.66 -3.60 15.80
N PRO A 139 -1.40 -4.60 15.27
CA PRO A 139 -2.85 -4.59 15.30
C PRO A 139 -3.36 -4.41 16.74
N ALA A 140 -4.28 -3.47 16.95
CA ALA A 140 -4.77 -3.09 18.27
C ALA A 140 -6.30 -3.12 18.34
N GLU A 141 -6.83 -3.08 19.56
CA GLU A 141 -8.26 -2.96 19.79
C GLU A 141 -8.83 -1.64 19.28
N GLY A 142 -10.13 -1.65 18.97
CA GLY A 142 -10.88 -0.44 18.64
C GLY A 142 -11.27 0.40 19.86
N ALA A 143 -12.18 1.36 19.65
CA ALA A 143 -12.69 2.20 20.73
C ALA A 143 -13.40 1.38 21.81
N ARG A 144 -13.08 1.63 23.08
CA ARG A 144 -13.67 0.93 24.24
C ARG A 144 -13.93 1.90 25.39
N VAL A 145 -14.86 1.51 26.27
CA VAL A 145 -15.14 2.23 27.51
C VAL A 145 -14.16 1.77 28.59
N ILE A 146 -13.57 2.72 29.31
CA ILE A 146 -12.73 2.44 30.47
C ILE A 146 -13.49 2.90 31.72
N ASN A 147 -13.67 2.00 32.68
CA ASN A 147 -14.26 2.35 33.96
C ASN A 147 -13.18 2.95 34.88
N LEU A 148 -13.24 4.26 35.08
CA LEU A 148 -12.28 5.00 35.91
C LEU A 148 -12.39 4.69 37.40
N ARG A 149 -13.44 4.00 37.87
CA ARG A 149 -13.61 3.61 39.28
C ARG A 149 -12.98 2.26 39.65
N ALA A 150 -12.38 1.56 38.68
CA ALA A 150 -11.74 0.27 38.87
C ALA A 150 -10.20 0.35 38.98
N TYR A 151 -9.67 1.57 39.08
CA TYR A 151 -8.27 1.93 39.37
C TYR A 151 -8.25 2.79 40.64
#